data_AF-A0A4W3JE51-F1
#
_entry.id   AF-A0A4W3JE51-F1
#
_cell.length_a   1.000
_cell.length_b   1.000
_cell.length_c   1.000
_cell.angle_alpha   90.00
_cell.angle_beta   90.00
_cell.angle_gamma   90.00
#
_symmetry.space_group_name_H-M   'P 1'
#
loop_
_entity.id
_entity.type
_entity.pdbx_description
1 polymer ?
#
loop_
_entity_poly.entity_id
_entity_poly.type
_entity_poly.pdbx_seq_one_letter_code
_entity_poly.pdbx_strand_id
1 'polypeptide(L)'
;LPFRRMKDSYVEVYLPLGTQPQLRKMYLNVFNCVRCICLFPKKTVLIAYLHTKNEEYSRTPLLIITALVEKIDLQKKTILPDSDIKFTGNVTWVGSSSIEVLMHMSQVR
;
A
#
# COMPACT_ATOMS: atom_id res chain seq x y z
N LEU A 1 -8.72 14.62 -11.80
CA LEU A 1 -9.16 13.56 -10.84
C LEU A 1 -10.35 14.08 -10.01
N PRO A 2 -11.23 13.24 -9.43
CA PRO A 2 -12.34 13.74 -8.61
C PRO A 2 -11.83 14.45 -7.36
N PHE A 3 -12.47 15.55 -6.96
CA PHE A 3 -12.13 16.25 -5.72
C PHE A 3 -12.72 15.49 -4.53
N ARG A 4 -11.94 14.57 -3.94
CA ARG A 4 -12.29 13.82 -2.73
C ARG A 4 -11.40 14.24 -1.56
N ARG A 5 -11.92 14.21 -0.33
CA ARG A 5 -11.15 14.58 0.86
C ARG A 5 -10.23 13.42 1.26
N MET A 6 -9.10 13.75 1.89
CA MET A 6 -8.12 12.73 2.35
C MET A 6 -8.76 11.65 3.24
N LYS A 7 -9.71 12.05 4.08
CA LYS A 7 -10.45 11.17 5.02
C LYS A 7 -11.27 10.09 4.29
N ASP A 8 -11.73 10.38 3.09
CA ASP A 8 -12.60 9.48 2.30
C ASP A 8 -11.79 8.36 1.61
N SER A 9 -10.46 8.39 1.74
CA SER A 9 -9.51 7.57 0.98
C SER A 9 -8.65 6.68 1.86
N TYR A 10 -9.02 6.54 3.13
CA TYR A 10 -8.31 5.67 4.07
C TYR A 10 -8.50 4.21 3.69
N VAL A 11 -7.40 3.50 3.50
CA VAL A 11 -7.41 2.07 3.14
C VAL A 11 -6.51 1.32 4.11
N GLU A 12 -7.05 0.22 4.63
CA GLU A 12 -6.29 -0.75 5.40
C GLU A 12 -6.11 -2.03 4.59
N VAL A 13 -4.89 -2.54 4.54
CA VAL A 13 -4.59 -3.82 3.90
C VAL A 13 -3.78 -4.68 4.86
N TYR A 14 -4.29 -5.87 5.14
CA TYR A 14 -3.63 -6.86 5.98
C TYR A 14 -2.89 -7.88 5.13
N LEU A 15 -1.65 -8.18 5.51
CA LEU A 15 -0.84 -9.23 4.93
C LEU A 15 -0.59 -10.32 5.99
N PRO A 16 -1.30 -11.46 5.92
CA PRO A 16 -1.26 -12.50 6.94
C PRO A 16 0.00 -13.38 6.79
N LEU A 17 1.17 -12.84 7.12
CA LEU A 17 2.43 -13.59 7.09
C LEU A 17 2.51 -14.61 8.24
N GLY A 18 1.93 -14.28 9.39
CA GLY A 18 1.82 -15.12 10.58
C GLY A 18 0.90 -16.32 10.33
N THR A 19 -0.32 -16.06 9.86
CA THR A 19 -1.35 -17.10 9.69
C THR A 19 -1.10 -17.99 8.48
N GLN A 20 -0.50 -17.47 7.40
CA GLN A 20 -0.36 -18.20 6.12
C GLN A 20 1.12 -18.46 5.75
N PRO A 21 1.69 -19.61 6.16
CA PRO A 21 3.11 -19.91 5.94
C PRO A 21 3.47 -20.11 4.46
N GLN A 22 2.50 -20.40 3.59
CA GLN A 22 2.73 -20.51 2.15
C GLN A 22 3.07 -19.15 1.51
N LEU A 23 2.32 -18.09 1.85
CA LEU A 23 2.60 -16.72 1.39
C LEU A 23 3.90 -16.20 2.00
N ARG A 24 4.18 -16.55 3.27
CA ARG A 24 5.42 -16.15 3.95
C ARG A 24 6.66 -16.48 3.12
N LYS A 25 6.78 -17.71 2.61
CA LYS A 25 7.94 -18.15 1.80
C LYS A 25 8.15 -17.30 0.55
N MET A 26 7.10 -16.76 -0.05
CA MET A 26 7.18 -15.92 -1.24
C MET A 26 7.70 -14.49 -0.95
N TYR A 27 7.48 -14.00 0.27
CA TYR A 27 7.86 -12.65 0.68
C TYR A 27 9.13 -12.58 1.53
N LEU A 28 9.69 -13.73 1.91
CA LEU A 28 10.96 -13.80 2.64
C LEU A 28 12.16 -13.78 1.70
N ASN A 29 13.22 -13.13 2.15
CA ASN A 29 14.54 -13.25 1.55
C ASN A 29 15.30 -14.45 2.12
N VAL A 30 16.45 -14.78 1.52
CA VAL A 30 17.37 -15.84 2.00
C VAL A 30 17.79 -15.62 3.46
N PHE A 31 17.80 -14.37 3.92
CA PHE A 31 18.08 -13.97 5.31
C PHE A 31 16.85 -14.00 6.24
N ASN A 32 15.74 -14.60 5.83
CA ASN A 32 14.48 -14.66 6.60
C ASN A 32 13.88 -13.28 6.95
N CYS A 33 14.22 -12.25 6.18
CA CYS A 33 13.66 -10.90 6.29
C CYS A 33 12.59 -10.67 5.22
N VAL A 34 11.53 -9.92 5.55
CA VAL A 34 10.43 -9.60 4.63
C VAL A 34 10.87 -8.55 3.58
N ARG A 35 10.64 -8.83 2.30
CA ARG A 35 10.91 -7.91 1.17
C ARG A 35 9.88 -6.79 1.07
N CYS A 36 9.88 -5.89 2.06
CA CYS A 36 8.86 -4.86 2.20
C CYS A 36 8.85 -3.83 1.06
N ILE A 37 10.01 -3.49 0.51
CA ILE A 37 10.15 -2.51 -0.57
C ILE A 37 9.30 -2.89 -1.80
N CYS A 38 9.19 -4.18 -2.13
CA CYS A 38 8.40 -4.66 -3.26
C CYS A 38 6.88 -4.60 -3.02
N LEU A 39 6.45 -4.51 -1.75
CA LEU A 39 5.04 -4.49 -1.37
C LEU A 39 4.43 -3.09 -1.49
N PHE A 40 5.16 -2.05 -1.07
CA PHE A 40 4.70 -0.66 -1.08
C PHE A 40 4.09 -0.20 -2.42
N PRO A 41 4.76 -0.31 -3.58
CA PRO A 41 4.23 0.25 -4.83
C PRO A 41 2.91 -0.40 -5.24
N LYS A 42 2.77 -1.72 -5.05
CA LYS A 42 1.52 -2.44 -5.35
C LYS A 42 0.36 -1.94 -4.49
N LYS A 43 0.61 -1.70 -3.20
CA LYS A 43 -0.41 -1.21 -2.27
C LYS A 43 -0.78 0.26 -2.56
N THR A 44 0.19 1.08 -2.95
CA THR A 44 -0.05 2.48 -3.32
C THR A 44 -0.96 2.60 -4.55
N VAL A 45 -0.71 1.79 -5.58
CA VAL A 45 -1.57 1.74 -6.78
C VAL A 45 -3.01 1.34 -6.43
N LEU A 46 -3.18 0.39 -5.52
CA LEU A 46 -4.51 -0.02 -5.03
C LEU A 46 -5.24 1.14 -4.33
N ILE A 47 -4.55 1.91 -3.48
CA ILE A 47 -5.14 3.07 -2.79
C ILE A 47 -5.59 4.12 -3.81
N ALA A 48 -4.73 4.45 -4.77
CA ALA A 48 -5.05 5.40 -5.84
C ALA A 48 -6.23 4.91 -6.71
N TYR A 49 -6.30 3.60 -6.99
CA TYR A 49 -7.41 3.01 -7.71
C TYR A 49 -8.73 3.14 -6.93
N LEU A 50 -8.74 2.78 -5.64
CA LEU A 50 -9.92 2.91 -4.80
C LEU A 50 -10.36 4.36 -4.64
N HIS A 51 -9.41 5.29 -4.55
CA HIS A 51 -9.70 6.73 -4.50
C HIS A 51 -10.40 7.22 -5.77
N THR A 52 -9.98 6.73 -6.93
CA THR A 52 -10.52 7.17 -8.23
C THR A 52 -11.77 6.41 -8.67
N LYS A 53 -12.02 5.22 -8.09
CA LYS A 53 -13.23 4.45 -8.34
C LYS A 53 -14.45 5.24 -7.85
N ASN A 54 -15.31 5.63 -8.79
CA ASN A 54 -16.59 6.25 -8.52
C ASN A 54 -17.69 5.35 -9.09
N GLU A 55 -18.61 4.87 -8.25
CA GLU A 55 -19.67 3.94 -8.66
C GLU A 55 -20.78 4.63 -9.45
N GLU A 56 -20.95 5.95 -9.29
CA GLU A 56 -22.01 6.73 -9.93
C GLU A 56 -21.71 7.11 -11.39
N TYR A 57 -20.44 7.04 -11.82
CA TYR A 57 -20.05 7.42 -13.17
C TYR A 57 -19.24 6.29 -13.79
N SER A 58 -19.80 5.67 -14.85
CA SER A 58 -19.11 4.74 -15.76
C SER A 58 -18.01 5.48 -16.54
N ARG A 59 -16.96 5.93 -15.85
CA ARG A 59 -15.74 6.40 -16.48
C ARG A 59 -14.92 5.22 -16.97
N THR A 60 -14.19 5.45 -18.05
CA THR A 60 -13.17 4.52 -18.54
C THR A 60 -12.18 4.18 -17.41
N PRO A 61 -11.73 2.91 -17.33
CA PRO A 61 -10.78 2.51 -16.31
C PRO A 61 -9.48 3.32 -16.45
N LEU A 62 -9.13 4.06 -15.40
CA LEU A 62 -7.91 4.85 -15.38
C LEU A 62 -6.69 3.91 -15.28
N LEU A 63 -5.71 4.12 -16.14
CA LEU A 63 -4.41 3.47 -16.00
C LEU A 63 -3.63 4.22 -14.91
N ILE A 64 -3.39 3.55 -13.79
CA ILE A 64 -2.63 4.10 -12.66
C ILE A 64 -1.26 3.46 -12.64
N ILE A 65 -0.23 4.30 -12.65
CA ILE A 65 1.17 3.89 -12.58
C ILE A 65 1.83 4.56 -11.36
N THR A 66 2.85 3.91 -10.81
CA THR A 66 3.72 4.55 -9.82
C THR A 66 4.77 5.36 -10.59
N ALA A 67 4.67 6.69 -10.53
CA ALA A 67 5.62 7.58 -11.20
C ALA A 67 6.92 7.75 -10.38
N LEU A 68 6.80 7.90 -9.06
CA LEU A 68 7.91 8.12 -8.15
C LEU A 68 7.59 7.54 -6.76
N VAL A 69 8.64 7.07 -6.06
CA VAL A 69 8.62 6.79 -4.63
C VAL A 69 9.64 7.70 -3.97
N GLU A 70 9.19 8.64 -3.15
CA GLU A 70 10.07 9.66 -2.55
C GLU A 70 10.99 9.09 -1.47
N LYS A 71 10.40 8.57 -0.38
CA LYS A 71 11.14 8.04 0.76
C LYS A 71 10.46 6.80 1.31
N ILE A 72 11.27 5.77 1.58
CA ILE A 72 10.87 4.61 2.38
C ILE A 72 11.75 4.61 3.62
N ASP A 73 11.13 4.78 4.79
CA ASP A 73 11.84 4.77 6.07
C ASP A 73 11.49 3.50 6.86
N LEU A 74 12.50 2.71 7.19
CA LEU A 74 12.35 1.48 7.97
C LEU A 74 12.88 1.73 9.37
N GLN A 75 11.98 2.09 10.30
CA GLN A 75 12.36 2.35 11.69
C GLN A 75 12.93 1.12 12.40
N LYS A 76 12.49 -0.09 12.02
CA LYS A 76 13.00 -1.36 12.55
C LYS A 76 13.89 -2.06 11.52
N LYS A 77 15.07 -2.46 11.95
CA LYS A 77 16.06 -3.18 11.13
C LYS A 77 15.63 -4.62 10.80
N THR A 78 14.75 -5.21 11.61
CA THR A 78 14.26 -6.58 11.44
C THR A 78 12.75 -6.61 11.56
N ILE A 79 12.09 -7.02 10.48
CA ILE A 79 10.64 -7.25 10.42
C ILE A 79 10.43 -8.74 10.66
N LEU A 80 9.74 -9.06 11.76
CA LEU A 80 9.51 -10.45 12.16
C LEU A 80 8.70 -11.20 11.09
N PRO A 81 9.13 -12.40 10.66
CA PRO A 81 8.49 -13.15 9.59
C PRO A 81 7.20 -13.87 10.04
N ASP A 82 7.02 -14.02 11.35
CA ASP A 82 5.89 -14.69 12.01
C ASP A 82 4.76 -13.74 12.41
N SER A 83 4.94 -12.43 12.21
CA SER A 83 3.98 -11.40 12.57
C SER A 83 3.28 -10.87 11.33
N ASP A 84 1.98 -10.60 11.45
CA ASP A 84 1.20 -10.04 10.36
C ASP A 84 1.59 -8.58 10.12
N ILE A 85 1.44 -8.13 8.87
CA ILE A 85 1.75 -6.75 8.50
C ILE A 85 0.46 -6.03 8.13
N LYS A 86 0.21 -4.92 8.81
CA LYS A 86 -0.87 -3.98 8.51
C LYS A 86 -0.30 -2.78 7.76
N PHE A 87 -0.78 -2.57 6.55
CA PHE A 87 -0.56 -1.36 5.77
C PHE A 87 -1.77 -0.45 5.93
N THR A 88 -1.52 0.78 6.33
CA THR A 88 -2.52 1.86 6.38
C THR A 88 -2.06 2.95 5.46
N GLY A 89 -2.90 3.39 4.53
CA GLY A 89 -2.54 4.51 3.68
C GLY A 89 -3.73 5.37 3.31
N ASN A 90 -3.42 6.60 2.94
CA ASN A 90 -4.39 7.60 2.54
C ASN A 90 -3.78 8.49 1.47
N VAL A 91 -4.65 9.03 0.62
CA VAL A 91 -4.27 10.06 -0.34
C VAL A 91 -4.02 11.36 0.42
N THR A 92 -2.84 11.93 0.27
CA THR A 92 -2.46 13.22 0.88
C THR A 92 -2.70 14.38 -0.07
N TRP A 93 -2.54 14.17 -1.37
CA TRP A 93 -2.73 15.24 -2.34
C TRP A 93 -3.20 14.70 -3.68
N VAL A 94 -4.02 15.50 -4.37
CA VAL A 94 -4.57 15.16 -5.69
C VAL A 94 -4.36 16.35 -6.62
N GLY A 95 -3.61 16.12 -7.68
CA GLY A 95 -3.42 17.07 -8.77
C GLY A 95 -4.42 16.89 -9.90
N SER A 96 -4.09 17.44 -11.06
CA SER A 96 -4.85 17.24 -12.29
C SER A 96 -4.77 15.78 -12.77
N SER A 97 -3.54 15.25 -12.84
CA SER A 97 -3.18 13.90 -13.32
C SER A 97 -2.33 13.08 -12.33
N SER A 98 -1.97 13.65 -11.19
CA SER A 98 -1.10 13.03 -10.17
C SER A 98 -1.84 12.80 -8.86
N ILE A 99 -1.44 11.75 -8.14
CA ILE A 99 -1.97 11.39 -6.81
C ILE A 99 -0.78 11.13 -5.92
N GLU A 100 -0.76 11.79 -4.76
CA GLU A 100 0.22 11.56 -3.72
C GLU A 100 -0.43 10.70 -2.63
N VAL A 101 0.29 9.65 -2.21
CA VAL A 101 -0.20 8.68 -1.24
C VAL A 101 0.83 8.53 -0.14
N LEU A 102 0.39 8.75 1.09
CA LEU A 102 1.16 8.41 2.28
C LEU A 102 0.73 7.04 2.77
N MET A 103 1.71 6.20 3.08
CA MET A 103 1.49 4.86 3.60
C MET A 103 2.36 4.59 4.80
N HIS A 104 1.77 3.97 5.80
CA HIS A 104 2.41 3.52 7.01
C HIS A 104 2.28 2.00 7.14
N MET A 105 3.37 1.35 7.54
CA MET A 105 3.45 -0.09 7.74
C MET A 105 3.67 -0.37 9.23
N SER A 106 2.85 -1.25 9.80
CA SER A 106 2.97 -1.71 11.19
C SER A 106 2.89 -3.23 11.26
N GLN A 107 3.52 -3.83 12.28
CA GLN A 107 3.36 -5.25 12.56
C GLN A 107 2.27 -5.44 13.61
N VAL A 108 1.40 -6.40 13.38
CA VAL A 108 0.34 -6.83 14.30
C VAL A 108 0.66 -8.28 14.68
N ARG A 109 0.59 -8.56 15.99
CA ARG A 109 0.75 -9.90 16.55
C ARG A 109 -0.61 -10.53 16.83
#